data_AF-A0A4S4NHM8-F1
#
_entry.id   AF-A0A4S4NHM8-F1
#
_cell.length_a   1.000
_cell.length_b   1.000
_cell.length_c   1.000
_cell.angle_alpha   90.00
_cell.angle_beta   90.00
_cell.angle_gamma   90.00
#
_symmetry.space_group_name_H-M   'P 1'
#
loop_
_entity.id
_entity.type
_entity.pdbx_description
1 polymer ?
#
loop_
_entity_poly.entity_id
_entity_poly.type
_entity_poly.pdbx_seq_one_letter_code
_entity_poly.pdbx_strand_id
1 'polypeptide(L)'
;MRHLAFSLPLLALLATCGPLTLYHKPGVSVARLQQDELTCETRALRDAPVANELRQDPPIFVPPRRVCGRHGHCRTHGGYWRPGNIYTVDVNAGLRRRIEAQCMASKGYRPAQIPLCPPGTKVSGPTNVLPPLTERSCAVRLETGGFAIVEGAPAAP
;
A
#
# COMPACT_ATOMS: atom_id res chain seq x y z
N MET A 1 -30.67 6.24 41.34
CA MET A 1 -30.95 5.90 39.93
C MET A 1 -29.62 5.63 39.23
N ARG A 2 -29.53 4.48 38.55
CA ARG A 2 -28.32 3.79 38.08
C ARG A 2 -27.40 4.68 37.23
N HIS A 3 -26.15 4.82 37.65
CA HIS A 3 -25.04 5.22 36.77
C HIS A 3 -24.84 4.12 35.73
N LEU A 4 -25.37 4.32 34.52
CA LEU A 4 -25.04 3.51 33.36
C LEU A 4 -23.62 3.88 32.92
N ALA A 5 -22.63 3.22 33.52
CA ALA A 5 -21.27 3.19 32.99
C ALA A 5 -21.30 2.41 31.66
N PHE A 6 -21.44 3.15 30.56
CA PHE A 6 -21.33 2.61 29.21
C PHE A 6 -19.84 2.45 28.89
N SER A 7 -19.24 1.34 29.34
CA SER A 7 -17.91 0.92 28.96
C SER A 7 -17.91 0.53 27.48
N LEU A 8 -17.52 1.47 26.62
CA LEU A 8 -17.23 1.21 25.21
C LEU A 8 -16.07 0.20 25.14
N PRO A 9 -16.23 -1.01 24.56
CA PRO A 9 -15.10 -1.88 24.34
C PRO A 9 -14.27 -1.25 23.22
N LEU A 10 -13.05 -0.86 23.57
CA LEU A 10 -12.00 -0.44 22.65
C LEU A 10 -11.74 -1.59 21.67
N LEU A 11 -12.28 -1.50 20.45
CA LEU A 11 -11.95 -2.42 19.36
C LEU A 11 -10.43 -2.36 19.14
N ALA A 12 -9.74 -3.42 19.54
CA ALA A 12 -8.36 -3.65 19.15
C ALA A 12 -8.32 -3.83 17.64
N LEU A 13 -7.82 -2.80 16.94
CA LEU A 13 -7.48 -2.86 15.52
C LEU A 13 -6.37 -3.91 15.36
N LEU A 14 -6.74 -5.13 14.98
CA LEU A 14 -5.81 -6.11 14.43
C LEU A 14 -5.30 -5.52 13.10
N ALA A 15 -4.14 -4.88 13.15
CA ALA A 15 -3.39 -4.47 11.97
C ALA A 15 -2.84 -5.74 11.29
N THR A 16 -3.69 -6.49 10.60
CA THR A 16 -3.25 -7.59 9.72
C THR A 16 -2.67 -6.97 8.46
N CYS A 17 -1.40 -6.58 8.56
CA CYS A 17 -0.63 -6.16 7.41
C CYS A 17 -0.53 -7.38 6.46
N GLY A 18 -0.93 -7.23 5.21
CA GLY A 18 -0.97 -8.32 4.23
C GLY A 18 0.42 -8.89 3.87
N PRO A 19 0.48 -9.91 3.00
CA PRO A 19 1.73 -10.50 2.56
C PRO A 19 2.66 -9.45 1.94
N LEU A 20 3.94 -9.54 2.26
CA LEU A 20 4.96 -8.62 1.76
C LEU A 20 5.32 -8.99 0.33
N THR A 21 5.12 -8.07 -0.60
CA THR A 21 5.58 -8.23 -1.98
C THR A 21 6.91 -7.51 -2.16
N LEU A 22 7.96 -8.23 -2.56
CA LEU A 22 9.30 -7.67 -2.76
C LEU A 22 10.06 -8.36 -3.91
N TYR A 23 11.06 -7.68 -4.47
CA TYR A 23 11.97 -8.29 -5.45
C TYR A 23 12.95 -9.24 -4.77
N HIS A 24 12.94 -10.51 -5.18
CA HIS A 24 13.73 -11.56 -4.56
C HIS A 24 14.66 -12.25 -5.55
N LYS A 25 15.89 -12.52 -5.09
CA LYS A 25 16.90 -13.33 -5.78
C LYS A 25 17.78 -14.01 -4.70
N PRO A 26 17.68 -15.33 -4.52
CA PRO A 26 18.43 -16.03 -3.49
C PRO A 26 19.95 -15.83 -3.62
N GLY A 27 20.65 -15.75 -2.48
CA GLY A 27 22.11 -15.69 -2.43
C GLY A 27 22.72 -14.32 -2.69
N VAL A 28 21.91 -13.28 -2.93
CA VAL A 28 22.39 -11.91 -3.14
C VAL A 28 22.34 -11.13 -1.82
N SER A 29 23.31 -10.23 -1.59
CA SER A 29 23.28 -9.38 -0.40
C SER A 29 22.13 -8.37 -0.42
N VAL A 30 21.60 -8.03 0.74
CA VAL A 30 20.54 -7.00 0.88
C VAL A 30 21.03 -5.67 0.31
N ALA A 31 22.28 -5.30 0.58
CA ALA A 31 22.89 -4.10 0.02
C ALA A 31 22.94 -4.13 -1.53
N ARG A 32 23.21 -5.30 -2.12
CA ARG A 32 23.22 -5.44 -3.58
C ARG A 32 21.81 -5.33 -4.17
N LEU A 33 20.80 -5.91 -3.53
CA LEU A 33 19.39 -5.71 -3.90
C LEU A 33 19.05 -4.22 -3.91
N GLN A 34 19.32 -3.50 -2.81
CA GLN A 34 19.02 -2.07 -2.69
C GLN A 34 19.73 -1.24 -3.77
N GLN A 35 20.98 -1.54 -4.06
CA GLN A 35 21.74 -0.86 -5.11
C GLN A 35 21.16 -1.13 -6.50
N ASP A 36 20.80 -2.37 -6.80
CA ASP A 36 20.20 -2.75 -8.07
C ASP A 36 18.80 -2.15 -8.25
N GLU A 37 17.99 -2.12 -7.19
CA GLU A 37 16.68 -1.48 -7.13
C GLU A 37 16.79 0.03 -7.40
N LEU A 38 17.65 0.74 -6.66
CA LEU A 38 17.89 2.18 -6.89
C LEU A 38 18.38 2.47 -8.31
N THR A 39 19.25 1.61 -8.86
CA THR A 39 19.71 1.75 -10.24
C THR A 39 18.55 1.60 -11.24
N CYS A 40 17.64 0.65 -10.98
CA CYS A 40 16.48 0.44 -11.83
C CYS A 40 15.44 1.55 -11.69
N GLU A 41 15.18 2.05 -10.47
CA GLU A 41 14.28 3.17 -10.20
C GLU A 41 14.76 4.45 -10.89
N THR A 42 16.05 4.79 -10.75
CA THR A 42 16.64 5.99 -11.37
C THR A 42 16.62 5.92 -12.88
N ARG A 43 16.90 4.74 -13.46
CA ARG A 43 16.72 4.52 -14.90
C ARG A 43 15.27 4.68 -15.32
N ALA A 44 14.34 4.08 -14.60
CA ALA A 44 12.92 4.17 -14.91
C ALA A 44 12.42 5.62 -14.81
N LEU A 45 12.91 6.40 -13.85
CA LEU A 45 12.61 7.82 -13.71
C LEU A 45 13.18 8.65 -14.86
N ARG A 46 14.38 8.31 -15.35
CA ARG A 46 14.98 8.96 -16.53
C ARG A 46 14.20 8.65 -17.80
N ASP A 47 13.83 7.39 -18.00
CA ASP A 47 13.19 6.91 -19.23
C ASP A 47 11.67 7.20 -19.26
N ALA A 48 11.02 7.30 -18.09
CA ALA A 48 9.62 7.70 -17.93
C ALA A 48 9.48 8.74 -16.78
N PRO A 49 9.85 10.01 -17.05
CA PRO A 49 9.81 11.09 -16.06
C PRO A 49 8.41 11.33 -15.50
N VAL A 50 8.35 11.92 -14.31
CA VAL A 50 7.09 12.38 -13.72
C VAL A 50 6.40 13.35 -14.67
N ALA A 51 5.19 13.02 -15.10
CA ALA A 51 4.38 13.82 -15.99
C ALA A 51 3.01 14.06 -15.34
N ASN A 52 2.97 15.06 -14.47
CA ASN A 52 1.75 15.40 -13.73
C ASN A 52 0.77 16.15 -14.63
N GLU A 53 -0.43 15.61 -14.77
CA GLU A 53 -1.57 16.27 -15.41
C GLU A 53 -2.63 16.63 -14.38
N LEU A 54 -3.10 17.88 -14.44
CA LEU A 54 -4.26 18.31 -13.68
C LEU A 54 -5.53 17.87 -14.44
N ARG A 55 -6.39 17.11 -13.78
CA ARG A 55 -7.65 16.61 -14.32
C ARG A 55 -8.80 17.03 -13.43
N GLN A 56 -9.99 17.08 -14.01
CA GLN A 56 -11.21 17.37 -13.27
C GLN A 56 -12.29 16.35 -13.60
N ASP A 57 -12.97 15.84 -12.57
CA ASP A 57 -14.17 15.03 -12.77
C ASP A 57 -15.28 15.87 -13.46
N PRO A 58 -16.22 15.24 -14.17
CA PRO A 58 -17.37 15.94 -14.71
C PRO A 58 -18.19 16.63 -13.61
N PRO A 59 -18.74 17.84 -13.85
CA PRO A 59 -19.68 18.44 -12.92
C PRO A 59 -20.96 17.62 -12.86
N ILE A 60 -21.57 17.55 -11.68
CA ILE A 60 -22.82 16.81 -11.45
C ILE A 60 -23.93 17.81 -11.16
N PHE A 61 -24.99 17.77 -11.95
CA PHE A 61 -26.19 18.56 -11.67
C PHE A 61 -26.94 17.98 -10.47
N VAL A 62 -27.24 18.84 -9.51
CA VAL A 62 -28.09 18.53 -8.35
C VAL A 62 -29.48 19.11 -8.62
N PRO A 63 -30.51 18.27 -8.83
CA PRO A 63 -31.87 18.75 -9.08
C PRO A 63 -32.44 19.57 -7.93
N PRO A 64 -33.40 20.47 -8.20
CA PRO A 64 -34.09 21.19 -7.14
C PRO A 64 -34.78 20.23 -6.17
N ARG A 65 -34.76 20.57 -4.88
CA ARG A 65 -35.39 19.76 -3.83
C ARG A 65 -36.20 20.64 -2.89
N ARG A 66 -37.32 20.09 -2.42
CA ARG A 66 -38.14 20.72 -1.38
C ARG A 66 -37.85 20.03 -0.05
N VAL A 67 -37.44 20.80 0.94
CA VAL A 67 -37.13 20.32 2.29
C VAL A 67 -38.18 20.88 3.23
N CYS A 68 -38.89 19.99 3.93
CA CYS A 68 -39.93 20.35 4.87
C CYS A 68 -39.46 20.09 6.30
N GLY A 69 -39.62 21.09 7.18
CA GLY A 69 -39.36 20.96 8.61
C GLY A 69 -40.52 20.27 9.35
N ARG A 70 -40.31 19.99 10.64
CA ARG A 70 -41.25 19.27 11.51
C ARG A 70 -42.62 19.97 11.71
N HIS A 71 -42.76 21.23 11.29
CA HIS A 71 -43.99 22.04 11.47
C HIS A 71 -44.64 22.39 10.13
N GLY A 72 -44.37 21.62 9.07
CA GLY A 72 -45.00 21.80 7.75
C GLY A 72 -44.45 22.97 6.93
N HIS A 73 -43.53 23.77 7.47
CA HIS A 73 -42.82 24.78 6.69
C HIS A 73 -41.86 24.11 5.70
N CYS A 74 -42.15 24.26 4.42
CA CYS A 74 -41.33 23.73 3.33
C CYS A 74 -40.57 24.85 2.64
N ARG A 75 -39.29 24.63 2.36
CA ARG A 75 -38.46 25.51 1.52
C ARG A 75 -38.02 24.76 0.28
N THR A 76 -38.08 25.42 -0.86
CA THR A 76 -37.58 24.88 -2.13
C THR A 76 -36.17 25.42 -2.36
N HIS A 77 -35.23 24.53 -2.57
CA HIS A 77 -33.87 24.84 -3.01
C HIS A 77 -33.82 24.66 -4.54
N GLY A 78 -33.35 25.67 -5.26
CA GLY A 78 -33.12 25.59 -6.70
C GLY A 78 -32.07 24.55 -7.05
N GLY A 79 -32.10 24.04 -8.29
CA GLY A 79 -31.07 23.15 -8.79
C GLY A 79 -29.75 23.90 -9.00
N TYR A 80 -28.64 23.19 -8.86
CA TYR A 80 -27.30 23.78 -9.04
C TYR A 80 -26.31 22.75 -9.58
N TRP A 81 -25.23 23.25 -10.18
CA TRP A 81 -24.11 22.42 -10.61
C TRP A 81 -23.12 22.26 -9.47
N ARG A 82 -22.83 21.02 -9.08
CA ARG A 82 -21.70 20.71 -8.19
C ARG A 82 -20.46 20.52 -9.07
N PRO A 83 -19.37 21.29 -8.85
CA PRO A 83 -18.14 21.11 -9.62
C PRO A 83 -17.55 19.72 -9.35
N GLY A 84 -16.89 19.14 -10.35
CA GLY A 84 -16.13 17.91 -10.15
C GLY A 84 -14.83 18.18 -9.41
N ASN A 85 -14.26 17.13 -8.80
CA ASN A 85 -13.01 17.22 -8.06
C ASN A 85 -11.85 17.48 -9.02
N ILE A 86 -10.92 18.35 -8.61
CA ILE A 86 -9.65 18.56 -9.32
C ILE A 86 -8.60 17.64 -8.69
N TYR A 87 -7.90 16.86 -9.50
CA TYR A 87 -6.89 15.91 -9.06
C TYR A 87 -5.70 15.87 -10.01
N THR A 88 -4.55 15.43 -9.51
CA THR A 88 -3.33 15.31 -10.30
C THR A 88 -3.04 13.84 -10.57
N VAL A 89 -2.71 13.50 -11.81
CA VAL A 89 -2.29 12.15 -12.22
C VAL A 89 -0.92 12.22 -12.85
N ASP A 90 0.00 11.37 -12.38
CA ASP A 90 1.23 11.11 -13.12
C ASP A 90 0.94 10.08 -14.23
N VAL A 91 0.83 10.56 -15.47
CA VAL A 91 0.47 9.71 -16.61
C VAL A 91 1.55 8.67 -16.95
N ASN A 92 2.79 8.92 -16.54
CA ASN A 92 3.92 8.02 -16.79
C ASN A 92 4.14 7.00 -15.67
N ALA A 93 3.46 7.11 -14.52
CA ALA A 93 3.67 6.22 -13.38
C ALA A 93 3.50 4.74 -13.73
N GLY A 94 2.54 4.41 -14.60
CA GLY A 94 2.32 3.04 -15.07
C GLY A 94 3.48 2.51 -15.92
N LEU A 95 3.99 3.32 -16.86
CA LEU A 95 5.13 2.96 -17.69
C LEU A 95 6.41 2.84 -16.87
N ARG A 96 6.66 3.79 -15.97
CA ARG A 96 7.82 3.80 -15.08
C ARG A 96 7.93 2.52 -14.27
N ARG A 97 6.84 2.09 -13.63
CA ARG A 97 6.79 0.81 -12.89
C ARG A 97 7.13 -0.41 -13.77
N ARG A 98 6.69 -0.42 -15.04
CA ARG A 98 7.02 -1.52 -15.97
C ARG A 98 8.49 -1.54 -16.35
N ILE A 99 9.10 -0.37 -16.57
CA ILE A 99 10.53 -0.26 -16.89
C ILE A 99 11.38 -0.73 -15.71
N GLU A 100 11.04 -0.29 -14.50
CA GLU A 100 11.68 -0.74 -13.27
C GLU A 100 11.58 -2.26 -13.11
N ALA A 101 10.36 -2.83 -13.22
CA ALA A 101 10.15 -4.27 -13.13
C ALA A 101 10.92 -5.06 -14.20
N GLN A 102 10.97 -4.56 -15.44
CA GLN A 102 11.76 -5.15 -16.51
C GLN A 102 13.26 -5.11 -16.20
N CYS A 103 13.75 -3.99 -15.67
CA CYS A 103 15.15 -3.83 -15.26
C CYS A 103 15.51 -4.83 -14.15
N MET A 104 14.68 -4.96 -13.12
CA MET A 104 14.86 -5.93 -12.05
C MET A 104 14.83 -7.37 -12.57
N ALA A 105 13.89 -7.70 -13.46
CA ALA A 105 13.81 -9.00 -14.11
C ALA A 105 15.08 -9.32 -14.91
N SER A 106 15.64 -8.36 -15.65
CA SER A 106 16.89 -8.53 -16.40
C SER A 106 18.11 -8.83 -15.52
N LYS A 107 18.08 -8.36 -14.27
CA LYS A 107 19.10 -8.65 -13.24
C LYS A 107 18.85 -9.99 -12.52
N GLY A 108 17.76 -10.68 -12.87
CA GLY A 108 17.38 -12.00 -12.34
C GLY A 108 16.54 -11.94 -11.07
N TYR A 109 16.00 -10.79 -10.71
CA TYR A 109 15.05 -10.68 -9.59
C TYR A 109 13.64 -11.05 -10.05
N ARG A 110 12.85 -11.61 -9.15
CA ARG A 110 11.43 -11.91 -9.38
C ARG A 110 10.60 -11.37 -8.22
N PRO A 111 9.38 -10.85 -8.46
CA PRO A 111 8.50 -10.50 -7.36
C PRO A 111 8.14 -11.77 -6.59
N ALA A 112 8.29 -11.72 -5.27
CA ALA A 112 7.90 -12.77 -4.36
C ALA A 112 6.91 -12.22 -3.34
N GLN A 113 5.84 -12.97 -3.08
CA GLN A 113 4.91 -12.71 -1.99
C GLN A 113 5.34 -13.57 -0.81
N ILE A 114 5.74 -12.92 0.28
CA ILE A 114 6.22 -13.58 1.48
C ILE A 114 5.19 -13.33 2.59
N PRO A 115 4.62 -14.39 3.19
CA PRO A 115 3.67 -14.23 4.30
C PRO A 115 4.38 -13.65 5.53
N LEU A 116 3.64 -12.96 6.38
CA LEU A 116 4.19 -12.48 7.65
C LEU A 116 4.32 -13.63 8.64
N CYS A 117 5.34 -13.56 9.50
CA CYS A 117 5.49 -14.53 10.58
C CYS A 117 4.43 -14.31 11.68
N PRO A 118 4.05 -15.39 12.39
CA PRO A 118 3.24 -15.29 13.60
C PRO A 118 3.89 -14.38 14.66
N PRO A 119 3.09 -13.67 15.47
CA PRO A 119 3.60 -12.85 16.57
C PRO A 119 4.43 -13.71 17.54
N GLY A 120 5.55 -13.17 18.01
CA GLY A 120 6.46 -13.88 18.93
C GLY A 120 7.47 -14.82 18.27
N THR A 121 7.54 -14.85 16.93
CA THR A 121 8.59 -15.59 16.21
C THR A 121 9.96 -14.98 16.52
N LYS A 122 10.85 -15.77 17.12
CA LYS A 122 12.22 -15.34 17.42
C LYS A 122 13.02 -15.26 16.14
N VAL A 123 13.46 -14.04 15.81
CA VAL A 123 14.34 -13.79 14.67
C VAL A 123 15.76 -14.12 15.08
N SER A 124 16.39 -15.10 14.42
CA SER A 124 17.85 -15.16 14.37
C SER A 124 18.30 -13.95 13.54
N GLY A 125 19.26 -13.18 14.03
CA GLY A 125 19.55 -11.80 13.60
C GLY A 125 19.59 -11.55 12.08
N PRO A 126 19.49 -10.27 11.65
CA PRO A 126 19.34 -9.90 10.25
C PRO A 126 20.41 -10.56 9.38
N THR A 127 19.98 -11.33 8.37
CA THR A 127 20.90 -11.93 7.42
C THR A 127 21.22 -10.88 6.35
N ASN A 128 22.51 -10.61 6.13
CA ASN A 128 22.96 -9.67 5.10
C ASN A 128 22.78 -10.20 3.66
N VAL A 129 22.32 -11.44 3.53
CA VAL A 129 22.11 -12.18 2.29
C VAL A 129 20.67 -12.66 2.23
N LEU A 130 20.06 -12.56 1.06
CA LEU A 130 18.71 -13.04 0.80
C LEU A 130 18.69 -14.57 0.87
N PRO A 131 17.94 -15.16 1.82
CA PRO A 131 17.85 -16.61 1.93
C PRO A 131 17.03 -17.19 0.77
N PRO A 132 17.20 -18.47 0.40
CA PRO A 132 16.27 -19.14 -0.50
C PRO A 132 14.87 -19.15 0.13
N LEU A 133 13.84 -18.84 -0.67
CA LEU A 133 12.45 -18.92 -0.20
C LEU A 133 11.97 -20.38 -0.25
N THR A 134 11.44 -20.85 0.87
CA THR A 134 10.76 -22.13 1.04
C THR A 134 9.31 -21.89 1.45
N GLU A 135 8.50 -22.96 1.53
CA GLU A 135 7.14 -22.88 2.07
C GLU A 135 7.08 -22.46 3.54
N ARG A 136 8.21 -22.53 4.24
CA ARG A 136 8.38 -22.11 5.63
C ARG A 136 9.08 -20.76 5.75
N SER A 137 9.27 -20.02 4.66
CA SER A 137 9.81 -18.67 4.77
C SER A 137 8.71 -17.69 5.14
N CYS A 138 8.96 -16.87 6.16
CA CYS A 138 8.06 -15.79 6.55
C CYS A 138 8.85 -14.49 6.81
N ALA A 139 8.19 -13.35 6.69
CA ALA A 139 8.79 -12.04 6.89
C ALA A 139 8.43 -11.47 8.28
N VAL A 140 9.42 -10.97 9.00
CA VAL A 140 9.26 -10.20 10.24
C VAL A 140 9.56 -8.73 9.98
N ARG A 141 8.69 -7.83 10.43
CA ARG A 141 8.98 -6.39 10.48
C ARG A 141 9.96 -6.10 11.61
N LEU A 142 11.06 -5.43 11.27
CA LEU A 142 12.01 -4.91 12.24
C LEU A 142 11.47 -3.59 12.79
N GLU A 143 11.76 -3.29 14.06
CA GLU A 143 11.35 -2.02 14.69
C GLU A 143 11.92 -0.79 13.96
N THR A 144 13.05 -0.97 13.27
CA THR A 144 13.70 0.06 12.44
C THR A 144 13.00 0.34 11.11
N GLY A 145 11.87 -0.33 10.81
CA GLY A 145 11.08 -0.13 9.59
C GLY A 145 11.46 -1.04 8.41
N GLY A 146 12.49 -1.88 8.57
CA GLY A 146 12.89 -2.90 7.59
C GLY A 146 12.18 -4.25 7.78
N PHE A 147 12.60 -5.27 7.02
CA PHE A 147 12.13 -6.65 7.18
C PHE A 147 13.28 -7.64 7.19
N ALA A 148 13.09 -8.74 7.91
CA ALA A 148 13.96 -9.92 7.83
C ALA A 148 13.12 -11.12 7.37
N ILE A 149 13.66 -11.91 6.44
CA ILE A 149 13.07 -13.18 6.03
C ILE A 149 13.70 -14.26 6.91
N VAL A 150 12.87 -15.03 7.60
CA VAL A 150 13.29 -16.12 8.47
C VAL A 150 12.60 -17.41 8.03
N GLU A 151 13.22 -18.53 8.37
CA GLU A 151 12.57 -19.83 8.34
C GLU A 151 11.67 -19.94 9.59
N GLY A 152 10.36 -19.82 9.39
CA GLY A 152 9.32 -19.89 10.41
C GLY A 152 7.97 -20.17 9.76
N ALA A 153 7.16 -21.03 10.39
CA ALA A 153 5.85 -21.38 9.84
C ALA A 153 5.06 -20.09 9.52
N PRO A 154 4.52 -19.95 8.29
CA PRO A 154 3.77 -18.75 7.91
C PRO A 154 2.54 -18.59 8.81
N ALA A 155 2.12 -17.35 9.05
CA ALA A 155 0.81 -17.13 9.65
C ALA A 155 -0.26 -17.78 8.75
N ALA A 156 -1.14 -18.60 9.35
CA ALA A 156 -2.22 -19.27 8.63
C ALA A 156 -3.08 -18.26 7.85
N PRO A 157 -3.61 -18.64 6.67
CA PRO A 157 -4.40 -17.76 5.81
C PRO A 157 -5.69 -17.26 6.48
#